data_AF-A0A961I1G6-F1
#
_entry.id   AF-A0A961I1G6-F1
#
_cell.length_a   1.000
_cell.length_b   1.000
_cell.length_c   1.000
_cell.angle_alpha   90.00
_cell.angle_beta   90.00
_cell.angle_gamma   90.00
#
_symmetry.space_group_name_H-M   'P 1'
#
loop_
_entity.id
_entity.type
_entity.pdbx_description
1 polymer ?
#
loop_
_entity_poly.entity_id
_entity_poly.type
_entity_poly.pdbx_seq_one_letter_code
_entity_poly.pdbx_strand_id
1 'polypeptide(L)'
;MSSSSGNRELINRLNRVQGQIDAIKRSLAEGGTRDCVRDIQLLKAVNNALKKFGEAYVSTHLTECLRTGSSPEEMESNLREVIHNAFLL
;
A
#
# COMPACT_ATOMS: atom_id res chain seq x y z
N MET A 1 -20.30 11.48 9.61
CA MET A 1 -19.54 11.16 10.85
C MET A 1 -18.64 9.90 10.70
N SER A 2 -18.05 9.63 9.53
CA SER A 2 -17.36 8.34 9.28
C SER A 2 -15.84 8.39 9.05
N SER A 3 -15.25 9.57 8.81
CA SER A 3 -13.84 9.69 8.35
C SER A 3 -12.77 9.30 9.37
N SER A 4 -13.04 9.31 10.68
CA SER A 4 -12.00 8.96 11.69
C SER A 4 -11.75 7.45 11.79
N SER A 5 -12.74 6.62 11.46
CA SER A 5 -12.64 5.17 11.59
C SER A 5 -11.82 4.53 10.47
N GLY A 6 -12.00 4.99 9.22
CA GLY A 6 -11.26 4.52 8.04
C GLY A 6 -9.77 4.83 8.14
N ASN A 7 -9.42 6.06 8.53
CA ASN A 7 -8.02 6.45 8.70
C ASN A 7 -7.29 5.62 9.76
N ARG A 8 -7.96 5.28 10.86
CA ARG A 8 -7.38 4.41 11.89
C ARG A 8 -7.10 3.00 11.37
N GLU A 9 -7.99 2.45 10.54
CA GLU A 9 -7.76 1.16 9.91
C GLU A 9 -6.58 1.19 8.93
N LEU A 10 -6.48 2.24 8.12
CA LEU A 10 -5.38 2.46 7.20
C LEU A 10 -4.04 2.56 7.95
N ILE A 11 -3.98 3.29 9.06
CA ILE A 11 -2.80 3.35 9.93
C ILE A 11 -2.44 1.97 10.47
N ASN A 12 -3.42 1.20 10.95
CA ASN A 12 -3.17 -0.15 11.44
C ASN A 12 -2.61 -1.08 10.36
N ARG A 13 -3.04 -0.92 9.10
CA ARG A 13 -2.50 -1.67 7.95
C ARG A 13 -1.04 -1.27 7.68
N LEU A 14 -0.72 0.02 7.69
CA LEU A 14 0.66 0.51 7.53
C LEU A 14 1.58 0.05 8.65
N ASN A 15 1.14 0.08 9.90
CA ASN A 15 1.93 -0.39 11.05
C ASN A 15 2.33 -1.88 10.88
N ARG A 16 1.46 -2.70 10.29
CA ARG A 16 1.78 -4.11 9.98
C ARG A 16 2.84 -4.23 8.89
N VAL A 17 2.73 -3.41 7.83
CA VAL A 17 3.73 -3.35 6.76
C VAL A 17 5.09 -2.93 7.34
N GLN A 18 5.13 -1.90 8.18
CA GLN A 18 6.35 -1.45 8.85
C GLN A 18 7.00 -2.57 9.69
N GLY A 19 6.21 -3.31 10.47
CA GLY A 19 6.74 -4.44 11.24
C GLY A 19 7.38 -5.54 10.37
N GLN A 20 6.85 -5.77 9.17
CA GLN A 20 7.43 -6.70 8.20
C GLN A 20 8.72 -6.16 7.58
N ILE A 21 8.76 -4.86 7.22
CA ILE A 21 9.97 -4.18 6.72
C ILE A 21 11.07 -4.21 7.77
N ASP A 22 10.75 -3.95 9.03
CA ASP A 22 11.71 -4.01 10.13
C ASP A 22 12.25 -5.42 10.36
N ALA A 23 11.45 -6.46 10.12
CA ALA A 23 11.94 -7.84 10.15
C ALA A 23 12.96 -8.12 9.04
N ILE A 24 12.76 -7.59 7.82
CA ILE A 24 13.74 -7.67 6.73
C ILE A 24 15.03 -6.93 7.10
N LYS A 25 14.91 -5.71 7.64
CA LYS A 25 16.06 -4.92 8.08
C LYS A 25 16.89 -5.65 9.13
N ARG A 26 16.24 -6.30 10.11
CA ARG A 26 16.92 -7.13 11.12
C ARG A 26 17.64 -8.31 10.48
N SER A 27 16.99 -9.03 9.56
CA SER A 27 17.62 -10.15 8.81
C SER A 27 18.92 -9.70 8.12
N LEU A 28 18.90 -8.53 7.47
CA LEU A 28 20.08 -7.96 6.80
C LEU A 28 21.17 -7.55 7.80
N ALA A 29 20.81 -6.90 8.90
CA ALA A 29 21.75 -6.44 9.92
C ALA A 29 22.49 -7.60 10.62
N GLU A 30 21.86 -8.77 10.72
CA GLU A 30 22.43 -9.99 11.32
C GLU A 30 23.40 -10.76 10.38
N GLY A 31 23.74 -10.18 9.21
CA GLY A 31 24.71 -10.76 8.27
C GLY A 31 24.10 -11.37 7.01
N GLY A 32 22.84 -11.07 6.70
CA GLY A 32 22.15 -11.58 5.53
C GLY A 32 21.61 -13.01 5.69
N THR A 33 21.05 -13.55 4.61
CA THR A 33 20.19 -14.74 4.65
C THR A 33 20.94 -16.03 4.95
N ARG A 34 20.77 -16.55 6.18
CA ARG A 34 20.90 -17.99 6.46
C ARG A 34 19.78 -18.81 5.78
N ASP A 35 18.67 -18.16 5.43
CA ASP A 35 17.52 -18.74 4.70
C ASP A 35 16.98 -17.73 3.67
N CYS A 36 17.46 -17.85 2.43
CA CYS A 36 17.08 -16.99 1.31
C CYS A 36 15.59 -17.11 0.95
N VAL A 37 15.01 -18.31 1.11
CA VAL A 37 13.62 -18.58 0.75
C VAL A 37 12.69 -17.82 1.70
N ARG A 38 12.98 -17.82 2.99
CA ARG A 38 12.21 -17.07 3.99
C ARG A 38 12.16 -15.58 3.68
N ASP A 39 13.29 -14.98 3.30
CA ASP A 39 13.35 -13.54 3.06
C ASP A 39 12.61 -13.15 1.76
N ILE A 40 12.69 -13.98 0.72
CA ILE A 40 11.87 -13.81 -0.50
C ILE A 40 10.37 -13.91 -0.17
N GLN A 41 9.97 -14.85 0.68
CA GLN A 41 8.58 -14.97 1.13
C GLN A 41 8.14 -13.75 1.93
N LEU A 42 9.02 -13.20 2.78
CA LEU A 42 8.75 -12.00 3.57
C LEU A 42 8.59 -10.76 2.68
N LEU A 43 9.45 -10.60 1.67
CA LEU A 43 9.34 -9.55 0.65
C LEU A 43 8.03 -9.65 -0.13
N LYS A 44 7.65 -10.87 -0.54
CA LYS A 44 6.34 -11.12 -1.19
C LYS A 44 5.18 -10.73 -0.27
N ALA A 45 5.27 -11.04 1.02
CA ALA A 45 4.25 -10.69 2.00
C ALA A 45 4.11 -9.16 2.17
N VAL A 46 5.23 -8.43 2.22
CA VAL A 46 5.25 -6.96 2.26
C VAL A 46 4.56 -6.38 1.02
N ASN A 47 4.93 -6.84 -0.17
CA ASN A 47 4.31 -6.38 -1.42
C ASN A 47 2.79 -6.60 -1.43
N ASN A 48 2.34 -7.78 -1.01
CA ASN A 48 0.91 -8.08 -0.94
C ASN A 48 0.19 -7.23 0.11
N ALA A 49 0.82 -6.95 1.26
CA ALA A 49 0.26 -6.10 2.29
C ALA A 49 0.14 -4.64 1.82
N LEU A 50 1.15 -4.13 1.11
CA LEU A 50 1.11 -2.80 0.49
C LEU A 50 0.03 -2.69 -0.58
N LYS A 51 -0.14 -3.70 -1.45
CA LYS A 51 -1.24 -3.72 -2.44
C LYS A 51 -2.62 -3.63 -1.77
N LYS A 52 -2.85 -4.45 -0.73
CA LYS A 52 -4.09 -4.42 0.05
C LYS A 52 -4.31 -3.12 0.80
N PHE A 53 -3.24 -2.46 1.22
CA PHE A 53 -3.32 -1.12 1.79
C PHE A 53 -3.73 -0.09 0.72
N GLY A 54 -3.08 -0.11 -0.44
CA GLY A 54 -3.39 0.79 -1.56
C GLY A 54 -4.85 0.69 -2.02
N GLU A 55 -5.36 -0.53 -2.18
CA GLU A 55 -6.77 -0.79 -2.49
C GLU A 55 -7.71 -0.18 -1.45
N ALA A 56 -7.43 -0.41 -0.16
CA ALA A 56 -8.23 0.14 0.93
C ALA A 56 -8.16 1.68 0.99
N TYR A 57 -6.99 2.27 0.75
CA TYR A 57 -6.78 3.72 0.73
C TYR A 57 -7.60 4.35 -0.40
N VAL A 58 -7.48 3.84 -1.62
CA VAL A 58 -8.25 4.32 -2.77
C VAL A 58 -9.74 4.19 -2.47
N SER A 59 -10.21 3.04 -2.00
CA SER A 59 -11.63 2.86 -1.65
C SER A 59 -12.12 3.85 -0.59
N THR A 60 -11.30 4.15 0.41
CA THR A 60 -11.65 5.08 1.50
C THR A 60 -11.71 6.53 1.03
N HIS A 61 -10.80 6.93 0.14
CA HIS A 61 -10.62 8.33 -0.27
C HIS A 61 -11.08 8.65 -1.70
N LEU A 62 -11.62 7.67 -2.46
CA LEU A 62 -11.98 7.81 -3.87
C LEU A 62 -12.86 9.04 -4.11
N THR A 63 -13.92 9.20 -3.31
CA THR A 63 -14.84 10.34 -3.45
C THR A 63 -14.14 11.68 -3.26
N GLU A 64 -13.15 11.75 -2.35
CA GLU A 64 -12.39 12.97 -2.11
C GLU A 64 -11.41 13.26 -3.26
N CYS A 65 -10.72 12.23 -3.76
CA CYS A 65 -9.88 12.34 -4.96
C CYS A 65 -10.68 12.84 -6.18
N LEU A 66 -11.89 12.34 -6.37
CA LEU A 66 -12.78 12.77 -7.46
C LEU A 66 -13.32 14.19 -7.26
N ARG A 67 -13.55 14.62 -6.01
CA ARG A 67 -14.06 15.98 -5.71
C ARG A 67 -13.00 17.07 -5.88
N THR A 68 -11.72 16.70 -5.82
CA THR A 68 -10.59 17.60 -6.09
C THR A 68 -10.15 17.64 -7.56
N GLY A 69 -10.66 16.72 -8.39
CA GLY A 69 -10.31 16.66 -9.82
C GLY A 69 -11.02 17.75 -10.62
N SER A 70 -10.32 18.32 -11.61
CA SER A 70 -10.87 19.29 -12.56
C SER A 70 -11.77 18.58 -13.60
N SER A 71 -11.77 19.01 -14.87
CA SER A 71 -12.77 18.58 -15.87
C SER A 71 -12.88 17.04 -16.01
N PRO A 72 -14.01 16.52 -16.55
CA PRO A 72 -14.22 15.09 -16.76
C PRO A 72 -13.07 14.38 -17.49
N GLU A 73 -12.39 15.06 -18.43
CA GLU A 73 -11.24 14.53 -19.16
C GLU A 73 -9.99 14.35 -18.28
N GLU A 74 -9.70 15.31 -17.40
CA GLU A 74 -8.61 15.18 -16.42
C GLU A 74 -8.88 14.04 -15.44
N MET A 75 -10.14 13.87 -15.06
CA MET A 75 -10.55 12.80 -14.15
C MET A 75 -10.39 11.41 -14.77
N GLU A 76 -10.71 11.24 -16.06
CA GLU A 76 -10.43 10.00 -16.80
C GLU A 76 -8.93 9.70 -16.86
N SER A 77 -8.11 10.71 -17.20
CA SER A 77 -6.65 10.57 -17.26
C SER A 77 -6.06 10.14 -15.91
N ASN A 78 -6.46 10.82 -14.82
CA ASN A 78 -5.98 10.53 -13.47
C ASN A 78 -6.38 9.12 -13.01
N LEU A 79 -7.60 8.67 -13.33
CA LEU A 79 -8.04 7.31 -13.00
C LEU A 79 -7.24 6.24 -13.75
N ARG A 80 -6.95 6.45 -15.04
CA ARG A 80 -6.11 5.54 -15.84
C ARG A 80 -4.70 5.41 -15.25
N GLU A 81 -4.09 6.52 -14.87
CA GLU A 81 -2.76 6.55 -14.27
C GLU A 81 -2.71 5.82 -12.91
N VAL A 82 -3.68 6.09 -12.03
CA VAL A 82 -3.76 5.44 -10.71
C VAL A 82 -3.94 3.92 -10.85
N ILE A 83 -4.79 3.46 -11.76
CA ILE A 83 -4.99 2.01 -12.00
C ILE A 83 -3.71 1.37 -12.54
N HIS A 84 -3.04 2.01 -13.50
CA HIS A 84 -1.78 1.50 -14.04
C HIS A 84 -0.73 1.33 -12.94
N ASN A 85 -0.51 2.36 -12.14
CA ASN A 85 0.55 2.37 -11.13
C ASN A 85 0.24 1.50 -9.90
N ALA A 86 -1.04 1.30 -9.56
CA ALA A 86 -1.44 0.48 -8.40
C ALA A 86 -1.46 -1.02 -8.70
N PHE A 87 -1.70 -1.43 -9.95
CA PHE A 87 -2.03 -2.82 -10.28
C PHE A 87 -1.16 -3.47 -11.36
N LEU A 88 -0.40 -2.72 -12.16
CA LEU A 88 0.52 -3.28 -13.14
C LEU A 88 1.96 -3.19 -12.62
N LEU A 89 2.61 -4.36 -12.53
CA LEU A 89 4.05 -4.51 -12.37
C LEU A 89 4.72 -4.31 -13.74
#